data_AF-A0A3A4F2B4-F1
#
_entry.id   AF-A0A3A4F2B4-F1
#
_cell.length_a   1.000
_cell.length_b   1.000
_cell.length_c   1.000
_cell.angle_alpha   90.00
_cell.angle_beta   90.00
_cell.angle_gamma   90.00
#
_symmetry.space_group_name_H-M   'P 1'
#
loop_
_entity.id
_entity.type
_entity.pdbx_description
1 polymer ?
#
loop_
_entity_poly.entity_id
_entity_poly.type
_entity_poly.pdbx_seq_one_letter_code
_entity_poly.pdbx_strand_id
1 'polypeptide(L)'
;MDQAVADLTEYADGVGMFFDRTTDGALDADAVKESINGLIQTLAAAVDSLAAGDPQAFADLKAAADHMVMGAATMAEGLSEAAAGVVDDNAVALADAVGGLAGNEQRDPFLDLWCDHIGYFVDYAGAVAEGDDDSADSALMALDAYRSDAGEFFGDIPSGELPAEDAEEGLSMHVQTVAGAIDSLNEALVQN
;
A
#
# COMPACT_ATOMS: atom_id res chain seq x y z
N MET A 1 -1.35 -33.97 -17.13
CA MET A 1 -1.39 -32.83 -16.20
C MET A 1 0.02 -32.41 -15.78
N ASP A 2 0.91 -33.38 -15.65
CA ASP A 2 2.30 -33.23 -15.20
C ASP A 2 3.09 -32.13 -15.92
N GLN A 3 3.00 -32.01 -17.24
CA GLN A 3 3.70 -30.93 -17.98
C GLN A 3 3.14 -29.55 -17.61
N ALA A 4 1.82 -29.40 -17.49
CA ALA A 4 1.21 -28.12 -17.16
C ALA A 4 1.56 -27.68 -15.73
N VAL A 5 1.63 -28.63 -14.79
CA VAL A 5 2.09 -28.35 -13.42
C VAL A 5 3.56 -27.94 -13.42
N ALA A 6 4.42 -28.64 -14.16
CA ALA A 6 5.83 -28.30 -14.27
C ALA A 6 6.05 -26.90 -14.88
N ASP A 7 5.35 -26.57 -15.98
CA ASP A 7 5.43 -25.27 -16.64
C ASP A 7 4.95 -24.14 -15.70
N LEU A 8 3.88 -24.38 -14.92
CA LEU A 8 3.37 -23.41 -13.95
C LEU A 8 4.31 -23.23 -12.75
N THR A 9 4.99 -24.29 -12.30
CA THR A 9 5.99 -24.19 -11.24
C THR A 9 7.21 -23.39 -11.71
N GLU A 10 7.66 -23.56 -12.96
CA GLU A 10 8.73 -22.71 -13.52
C GLU A 10 8.28 -21.25 -13.67
N TYR A 11 7.02 -21.02 -14.05
CA TYR A 11 6.44 -19.68 -14.05
C TYR A 11 6.43 -19.05 -12.64
N ALA A 12 6.12 -19.83 -11.60
CA ALA A 12 6.13 -19.36 -10.21
C ALA A 12 7.51 -18.84 -9.78
N ASP A 13 8.60 -19.48 -10.24
CA ASP A 13 9.96 -19.02 -9.97
C ASP A 13 10.23 -17.64 -10.58
N GLY A 14 9.81 -17.45 -11.83
CA GLY A 14 9.93 -16.16 -12.53
C GLY A 14 9.12 -15.05 -11.85
N VAL A 15 7.92 -15.36 -11.38
CA VAL A 15 7.05 -14.41 -10.66
C VAL A 15 7.62 -14.05 -9.29
N GLY A 16 8.13 -15.03 -8.53
CA GLY A 16 8.79 -14.76 -7.25
C GLY A 16 9.97 -13.81 -7.41
N MET A 17 10.87 -14.08 -8.35
CA MET A 17 12.00 -13.20 -8.65
C MET A 17 11.60 -11.81 -9.16
N PHE A 18 10.47 -11.72 -9.87
CA PHE A 18 9.95 -10.43 -10.32
C PHE A 18 9.50 -9.58 -9.14
N PHE A 19 8.64 -10.12 -8.27
CA PHE A 19 8.11 -9.38 -7.14
C PHE A 19 9.22 -8.96 -6.18
N ASP A 20 10.07 -9.89 -5.75
CA ASP A 20 11.23 -9.64 -4.90
C ASP A 20 12.06 -8.44 -5.39
N ARG A 21 12.40 -8.41 -6.68
CA ARG A 21 13.14 -7.29 -7.25
C ARG A 21 12.34 -5.99 -7.26
N THR A 22 11.07 -6.03 -7.66
CA THR A 22 10.26 -4.81 -7.81
C THR A 22 9.83 -4.21 -6.49
N THR A 23 9.79 -5.00 -5.43
CA THR A 23 9.40 -4.59 -4.09
C THR A 23 10.59 -4.39 -3.16
N ASP A 24 11.81 -4.43 -3.71
CA ASP A 24 13.07 -4.43 -2.95
C ASP A 24 13.07 -5.41 -1.76
N GLY A 25 12.54 -6.61 -1.98
CA GLY A 25 12.47 -7.70 -0.99
C GLY A 25 11.26 -7.71 -0.07
N ALA A 26 10.34 -6.73 -0.14
CA ALA A 26 9.11 -6.78 0.68
C ALA A 26 8.20 -7.98 0.32
N LEU A 27 8.22 -8.44 -0.95
CA LEU A 27 7.68 -9.73 -1.36
C LEU A 27 8.81 -10.71 -1.66
N ASP A 28 9.20 -11.50 -0.66
CA ASP A 28 10.24 -12.51 -0.78
C ASP A 28 9.94 -13.53 -1.90
N ALA A 29 10.95 -13.81 -2.72
CA ALA A 29 10.81 -14.67 -3.89
C ALA A 29 10.37 -16.11 -3.53
N ASP A 30 10.89 -16.65 -2.42
CA ASP A 30 10.55 -18.01 -1.96
C ASP A 30 9.12 -18.05 -1.41
N ALA A 31 8.70 -17.02 -0.67
CA ALA A 31 7.33 -16.90 -0.16
C ALA A 31 6.30 -16.80 -1.29
N VAL A 32 6.54 -15.95 -2.30
CA VAL A 32 5.68 -15.83 -3.49
C VAL A 32 5.62 -17.15 -4.26
N LYS A 33 6.78 -17.78 -4.46
CA LYS A 33 6.88 -19.10 -5.12
C LYS A 33 6.10 -20.17 -4.36
N GLU A 34 6.23 -20.23 -3.04
CA GLU A 34 5.51 -21.21 -2.20
C GLU A 34 4.00 -21.02 -2.32
N SER A 35 3.53 -19.77 -2.24
CA SER A 35 2.12 -19.43 -2.38
C SER A 35 1.53 -19.87 -3.73
N ILE A 36 2.22 -19.54 -4.83
CA ILE A 36 1.79 -19.91 -6.17
C ILE A 36 1.86 -21.43 -6.39
N ASN A 37 2.90 -22.10 -5.87
CA ASN A 37 3.00 -23.56 -5.97
C ASN A 37 1.88 -24.28 -5.20
N GLY A 38 1.47 -23.77 -4.05
CA GLY A 38 0.31 -24.29 -3.32
C GLY A 38 -1.00 -24.12 -4.11
N LEU A 39 -1.17 -22.99 -4.79
CA LEU A 39 -2.31 -22.78 -5.69
C LEU A 39 -2.29 -23.75 -6.89
N ILE A 40 -1.13 -23.95 -7.51
CA ILE A 40 -0.98 -24.90 -8.63
C ILE A 40 -1.36 -26.33 -8.20
N GLN A 41 -0.90 -26.76 -7.03
CA GLN A 41 -1.17 -28.10 -6.51
C GLN A 41 -2.65 -28.30 -6.16
N THR A 42 -3.29 -27.31 -5.53
CA THR A 42 -4.71 -27.39 -5.17
C THR A 42 -5.62 -27.34 -6.40
N LEU A 43 -5.28 -26.51 -7.40
CA LEU A 43 -5.98 -26.50 -8.69
C LEU A 43 -5.81 -27.82 -9.44
N ALA A 44 -4.59 -28.37 -9.47
CA ALA A 44 -4.34 -29.67 -10.08
C ALA A 44 -5.22 -30.75 -9.44
N ALA A 45 -5.24 -30.84 -8.10
CA ALA A 45 -6.10 -31.79 -7.39
C ALA A 45 -7.58 -31.63 -7.75
N ALA A 46 -8.09 -30.39 -7.81
CA ALA A 46 -9.46 -30.12 -8.20
C ALA A 46 -9.78 -30.59 -9.63
N VAL A 47 -8.86 -30.38 -10.58
CA VAL A 47 -9.01 -30.84 -11.97
C VAL A 47 -9.01 -32.37 -12.06
N ASP A 48 -8.13 -33.05 -11.32
CA ASP A 48 -8.09 -34.53 -11.28
C ASP A 48 -9.38 -35.10 -10.72
N SER A 49 -9.86 -34.58 -9.58
CA SER A 49 -11.12 -35.00 -8.97
C SER A 49 -12.31 -34.78 -9.91
N LEU A 50 -12.34 -33.64 -10.61
CA LEU A 50 -13.39 -33.36 -11.59
C LEU A 50 -13.33 -34.32 -12.79
N ALA A 51 -12.14 -34.59 -13.32
CA ALA A 51 -11.93 -35.52 -14.44
C ALA A 51 -12.29 -36.97 -14.08
N ALA A 52 -12.07 -37.36 -12.82
CA ALA A 52 -12.45 -38.66 -12.27
C ALA A 52 -13.96 -38.79 -11.98
N GLY A 53 -14.71 -37.69 -12.00
CA GLY A 53 -16.10 -37.67 -11.54
C GLY A 53 -16.24 -37.89 -10.04
N ASP A 54 -15.21 -37.54 -9.26
CA ASP A 54 -15.18 -37.70 -7.82
C ASP A 54 -16.10 -36.65 -7.15
N PRO A 55 -17.03 -37.06 -6.25
CA PRO A 55 -17.80 -36.13 -5.42
C PRO A 55 -16.95 -35.11 -4.64
N GLN A 56 -15.68 -35.43 -4.37
CA GLN A 56 -14.71 -34.57 -3.68
C GLN A 56 -14.30 -33.34 -4.51
N ALA A 57 -14.52 -33.34 -5.84
CA ALA A 57 -14.11 -32.26 -6.73
C ALA A 57 -14.57 -30.87 -6.29
N PHE A 58 -15.75 -30.75 -5.68
CA PHE A 58 -16.24 -29.48 -5.16
C PHE A 58 -15.42 -28.99 -3.95
N ALA A 59 -15.03 -29.89 -3.04
CA ALA A 59 -14.23 -29.53 -1.89
C ALA A 59 -12.80 -29.17 -2.30
N ASP A 60 -12.22 -29.87 -3.28
CA ASP A 60 -10.89 -29.55 -3.80
C ASP A 60 -10.88 -28.22 -4.55
N LEU A 61 -11.95 -27.92 -5.31
CA LEU A 61 -12.11 -26.62 -5.96
C LEU A 61 -12.25 -25.49 -4.93
N LYS A 62 -12.96 -25.73 -3.82
CA LYS A 62 -13.01 -24.77 -2.72
C LYS A 62 -11.63 -24.55 -2.09
N ALA A 63 -10.87 -25.63 -1.85
CA ALA A 63 -9.51 -25.51 -1.30
C ALA A 63 -8.60 -24.68 -2.22
N ALA A 64 -8.70 -24.88 -3.54
CA ALA A 64 -7.98 -24.08 -4.53
C ALA A 64 -8.38 -22.60 -4.49
N ALA A 65 -9.68 -22.31 -4.38
CA ALA A 65 -10.18 -20.94 -4.24
C ALA A 65 -9.68 -20.28 -2.94
N ASP A 66 -9.71 -21.00 -1.82
CA ASP A 66 -9.20 -20.50 -0.54
C ASP A 66 -7.68 -20.20 -0.62
N HIS A 67 -6.90 -21.05 -1.31
CA HIS A 67 -5.47 -20.81 -1.53
C HIS A 67 -5.20 -19.58 -2.39
N MET A 68 -6.04 -19.33 -3.40
CA MET A 68 -5.95 -18.13 -4.25
C MET A 68 -6.17 -16.86 -3.43
N VAL A 69 -7.18 -16.87 -2.54
CA VAL A 69 -7.47 -15.72 -1.67
C VAL A 69 -6.31 -15.44 -0.70
N MET A 70 -5.74 -16.47 -0.08
CA MET A 70 -4.58 -16.29 0.82
C MET A 70 -3.36 -15.74 0.08
N GLY A 71 -3.07 -16.24 -1.12
CA GLY A 71 -1.97 -15.74 -1.94
C GLY A 71 -2.19 -14.30 -2.38
N ALA A 72 -3.41 -13.93 -2.76
CA ALA A 72 -3.77 -12.56 -3.12
C ALA A 72 -3.60 -11.60 -1.92
N ALA A 73 -4.02 -12.01 -0.71
CA ALA A 73 -3.84 -11.21 0.49
C ALA A 73 -2.35 -10.98 0.81
N THR A 74 -1.52 -12.03 0.73
CA THR A 74 -0.06 -11.92 0.96
C THR A 74 0.60 -10.97 -0.04
N MET A 75 0.24 -11.09 -1.32
CA MET A 75 0.77 -10.18 -2.36
C MET A 75 0.31 -8.75 -2.15
N ALA A 76 -0.94 -8.53 -1.75
CA ALA A 76 -1.46 -7.20 -1.46
C ALA A 76 -0.73 -6.55 -0.28
N GLU A 77 -0.49 -7.31 0.79
CA GLU A 77 0.25 -6.86 1.97
C GLU A 77 1.69 -6.45 1.62
N GLY A 78 2.44 -7.32 0.95
CA GLY A 78 3.83 -6.99 0.58
C GLY A 78 3.95 -5.90 -0.49
N LEU A 79 2.97 -5.74 -1.39
CA LEU A 79 2.91 -4.58 -2.28
C LEU A 79 2.64 -3.28 -1.52
N SER A 80 1.79 -3.33 -0.49
CA SER A 80 1.53 -2.18 0.37
C SER A 80 2.77 -1.78 1.16
N GLU A 81 3.51 -2.76 1.70
CA GLU A 81 4.77 -2.52 2.41
C GLU A 81 5.84 -1.92 1.49
N ALA A 82 5.99 -2.47 0.27
CA ALA A 82 6.92 -1.93 -0.72
C ALA A 82 6.60 -0.48 -1.09
N ALA A 83 5.32 -0.17 -1.28
CA ALA A 83 4.88 1.19 -1.56
C ALA A 83 5.18 2.14 -0.40
N ALA A 84 4.96 1.70 0.84
CA ALA A 84 5.30 2.47 2.04
C ALA A 84 6.81 2.75 2.11
N GLY A 85 7.67 1.74 1.89
CA GLY A 85 9.12 1.92 1.88
C GLY A 85 9.61 2.93 0.85
N VAL A 86 9.04 2.91 -0.37
CA VAL A 86 9.36 3.91 -1.41
C VAL A 86 8.92 5.32 -0.99
N VAL A 87 7.78 5.46 -0.32
CA VAL A 87 7.31 6.74 0.19
C VAL A 87 8.26 7.27 1.29
N ASP A 88 8.73 6.41 2.19
CA ASP A 88 9.68 6.77 3.25
C ASP A 88 11.03 7.21 2.68
N ASP A 89 11.58 6.48 1.70
CA ASP A 89 12.82 6.87 1.03
C ASP A 89 12.70 8.22 0.33
N ASN A 90 11.57 8.47 -0.32
CA ASN A 90 11.27 9.77 -0.93
C ASN A 90 11.11 10.87 0.11
N ALA A 91 10.52 10.57 1.28
CA ALA A 91 10.42 11.50 2.40
C ALA A 91 11.80 11.92 2.89
N VAL A 92 12.71 10.97 3.07
CA VAL A 92 14.11 11.23 3.46
C VAL A 92 14.82 12.09 2.42
N ALA A 93 14.69 11.76 1.14
CA ALA A 93 15.31 12.55 0.06
C ALA A 93 14.76 13.98 -0.01
N LEU A 94 13.46 14.15 0.21
CA LEU A 94 12.82 15.46 0.26
C LEU A 94 13.28 16.26 1.49
N ALA A 95 13.38 15.63 2.65
CA ALA A 95 13.90 16.25 3.87
C ALA A 95 15.36 16.70 3.70
N ASP A 96 16.21 15.88 3.08
CA ASP A 96 17.59 16.25 2.76
C ASP A 96 17.65 17.48 1.83
N ALA A 97 16.77 17.54 0.83
CA ALA A 97 16.66 18.69 -0.07
C ALA A 97 16.19 19.96 0.66
N VAL A 98 15.19 19.85 1.52
CA VAL A 98 14.71 20.94 2.37
C VAL A 98 15.82 21.41 3.31
N GLY A 99 16.54 20.51 3.98
CA GLY A 99 17.68 20.86 4.83
C GLY A 99 18.78 21.61 4.06
N GLY A 100 19.06 21.19 2.82
CA GLY A 100 20.00 21.89 1.95
C GLY A 100 19.57 23.33 1.56
N LEU A 101 18.27 23.61 1.52
CA LEU A 101 17.72 24.92 1.10
C LEU A 101 17.40 25.84 2.29
N ALA A 102 16.81 25.28 3.35
CA ALA A 102 16.26 25.99 4.50
C ALA A 102 17.19 26.01 5.72
N GLY A 103 18.30 25.25 5.69
CA GLY A 103 19.19 25.01 6.81
C GLY A 103 19.07 23.58 7.31
N ASN A 104 20.21 22.93 7.60
CA ASN A 104 20.24 21.51 7.97
C ASN A 104 19.42 21.22 9.23
N GLU A 105 19.26 22.20 10.12
CA GLU A 105 18.40 22.14 11.29
C GLU A 105 16.92 21.94 10.96
N GLN A 106 16.48 22.31 9.75
CA GLN A 106 15.08 22.20 9.33
C GLN A 106 14.76 20.83 8.68
N ARG A 107 15.78 20.00 8.43
CA ARG A 107 15.62 18.67 7.84
C ARG A 107 14.71 17.77 8.66
N ASP A 108 15.05 17.56 9.94
CA ASP A 108 14.33 16.60 10.79
C ASP A 108 12.92 17.10 11.15
N PRO A 109 12.70 18.39 11.51
CA PRO A 109 11.35 18.92 11.68
C PRO A 109 10.47 18.78 10.43
N PHE A 110 11.04 18.97 9.24
CA PHE A 110 10.32 18.72 7.99
C PHE A 110 9.98 17.24 7.83
N LEU A 111 10.94 16.34 8.09
CA LEU A 111 10.73 14.90 7.95
C LEU A 111 9.63 14.42 8.89
N ASP A 112 9.62 14.88 10.14
CA ASP A 112 8.59 14.54 11.12
C ASP A 112 7.20 15.02 10.64
N LEU A 113 7.07 16.29 10.25
CA LEU A 113 5.82 16.83 9.67
C LEU A 113 5.38 16.04 8.42
N TRP A 114 6.33 15.66 7.58
CA TRP A 114 6.07 14.89 6.37
C TRP A 114 5.60 13.46 6.70
N CYS A 115 6.21 12.79 7.68
CA CYS A 115 5.76 11.45 8.07
C CYS A 115 4.39 11.49 8.76
N ASP A 116 4.11 12.49 9.60
CA ASP A 116 2.83 12.64 10.30
C ASP A 116 1.65 12.77 9.33
N HIS A 117 1.75 13.63 8.29
CA HIS A 117 0.64 13.78 7.35
C HIS A 117 0.37 12.53 6.51
N ILE A 118 1.41 11.75 6.17
CA ILE A 118 1.23 10.45 5.51
C ILE A 118 0.49 9.50 6.46
N GLY A 119 0.91 9.43 7.72
CA GLY A 119 0.26 8.63 8.75
C GLY A 119 -1.23 8.94 8.87
N TYR A 120 -1.61 10.22 8.89
CA TYR A 120 -3.02 10.60 8.97
C TYR A 120 -3.84 10.19 7.74
N PHE A 121 -3.26 10.18 6.54
CA PHE A 121 -3.95 9.63 5.36
C PHE A 121 -4.08 8.11 5.41
N VAL A 122 -3.09 7.41 5.96
CA VAL A 122 -3.16 5.95 6.19
C VAL A 122 -4.26 5.63 7.21
N ASP A 123 -4.32 6.37 8.32
CA ASP A 123 -5.35 6.23 9.33
C ASP A 123 -6.75 6.49 8.74
N TYR A 124 -6.90 7.55 7.94
CA TYR A 124 -8.16 7.85 7.26
C TYR A 124 -8.56 6.73 6.28
N ALA A 125 -7.64 6.25 5.44
CA ALA A 125 -7.91 5.16 4.51
C ALA A 125 -8.31 3.86 5.22
N GLY A 126 -7.62 3.52 6.33
CA GLY A 126 -7.96 2.38 7.18
C GLY A 126 -9.35 2.52 7.79
N ALA A 127 -9.66 3.66 8.39
CA ALA A 127 -10.96 3.94 9.00
C ALA A 127 -12.11 3.86 7.96
N VAL A 128 -11.92 4.43 6.77
CA VAL A 128 -12.90 4.38 5.67
C VAL A 128 -13.11 2.94 5.18
N ALA A 129 -12.05 2.13 5.10
CA ALA A 129 -12.15 0.72 4.72
C ALA A 129 -12.88 -0.13 5.78
N GLU A 130 -12.76 0.22 7.06
CA GLU A 130 -13.44 -0.44 8.18
C GLU A 130 -14.87 0.09 8.43
N GLY A 131 -15.23 1.23 7.83
CA GLY A 131 -16.49 1.93 8.11
C GLY A 131 -16.53 2.56 9.51
N ASP A 132 -15.38 2.94 10.04
CA ASP A 132 -15.24 3.61 11.33
C ASP A 132 -15.26 5.13 11.16
N ASP A 133 -16.47 5.70 11.17
CA ASP A 133 -16.68 7.14 10.98
C ASP A 133 -15.98 8.00 12.04
N ASP A 134 -15.89 7.54 13.30
CA ASP A 134 -15.26 8.30 14.39
C ASP A 134 -13.74 8.40 14.21
N SER A 135 -13.10 7.31 13.78
CA SER A 135 -11.67 7.29 13.44
C SER A 135 -11.38 8.09 12.17
N ALA A 136 -12.27 8.04 11.17
CA ALA A 136 -12.15 8.82 9.95
C ALA A 136 -12.21 10.33 10.23
N ASP A 137 -13.18 10.79 11.04
CA ASP A 137 -13.30 12.19 11.47
C ASP A 137 -12.05 12.64 12.27
N SER A 138 -11.53 11.77 13.12
CA SER A 138 -10.32 12.06 13.91
C SER A 138 -9.08 12.25 13.02
N ALA A 139 -8.92 11.41 11.99
CA ALA A 139 -7.82 11.53 11.03
C ALA A 139 -7.94 12.82 10.19
N LEU A 140 -9.16 13.20 9.77
CA LEU A 140 -9.39 14.46 9.06
C LEU A 140 -9.08 15.70 9.94
N MET A 141 -9.40 15.65 11.24
CA MET A 141 -9.01 16.70 12.18
C MET A 141 -7.50 16.82 12.34
N ALA A 142 -6.78 15.70 12.38
CA ALA A 142 -5.32 15.69 12.42
C ALA A 142 -4.71 16.28 11.14
N LEU A 143 -5.27 15.97 9.96
CA LEU A 143 -4.86 16.56 8.69
C LEU A 143 -5.10 18.08 8.62
N ASP A 144 -6.19 18.58 9.20
CA ASP A 144 -6.45 20.04 9.27
C ASP A 144 -5.48 20.73 10.24
N ALA A 145 -5.14 20.11 11.36
CA ALA A 145 -4.12 20.62 12.28
C ALA A 145 -2.73 20.66 11.63
N TYR A 146 -2.31 19.55 10.99
CA TYR A 146 -1.06 19.47 10.22
C TYR A 146 -0.92 20.61 9.23
N ARG A 147 -2.01 21.01 8.58
CA ARG A 147 -2.01 22.10 7.61
C ARG A 147 -1.47 23.39 8.19
N SER A 148 -1.93 23.73 9.40
CA SER A 148 -1.50 24.92 10.13
C SER A 148 -0.02 24.80 10.52
N ASP A 149 0.38 23.65 11.07
CA ASP A 149 1.75 23.44 11.53
C ASP A 149 2.76 23.47 10.36
N ALA A 150 2.40 22.88 9.22
CA ALA A 150 3.19 22.94 8.00
C ALA A 150 3.25 24.37 7.42
N GLY A 151 2.15 25.12 7.49
CA GLY A 151 2.12 26.53 7.12
C GLY A 151 3.11 27.36 7.92
N GLU A 152 3.10 27.22 9.24
CA GLU A 152 4.06 27.87 10.13
C GLU A 152 5.51 27.46 9.80
N PHE A 153 5.76 26.16 9.64
CA PHE A 153 7.08 25.65 9.26
C PHE A 153 7.63 26.30 8.00
N PHE A 154 6.84 26.35 6.91
CA PHE A 154 7.29 26.95 5.66
C PHE A 154 7.41 28.48 5.76
N GLY A 155 6.53 29.13 6.52
CA GLY A 155 6.58 30.59 6.75
C GLY A 155 7.84 31.04 7.51
N ASP A 156 8.39 30.18 8.36
CA ASP A 156 9.61 30.43 9.12
C ASP A 156 10.90 30.21 8.32
N ILE A 157 10.81 29.65 7.10
CA ILE A 157 11.99 29.47 6.25
C ILE A 157 12.53 30.84 5.83
N PRO A 158 13.79 31.18 6.14
CA PRO A 158 14.32 32.54 5.99
C PRO A 158 14.31 33.12 4.58
N SER A 159 14.20 32.28 3.54
CA SER A 159 14.09 32.73 2.15
C SER A 159 12.73 33.38 1.84
N GLY A 160 11.68 33.10 2.63
CA GLY A 160 10.37 33.75 2.52
C GLY A 160 9.65 33.53 1.19
N GLU A 161 10.03 32.50 0.42
CA GLU A 161 9.49 32.22 -0.91
C GLU A 161 8.09 31.57 -0.87
N LEU A 162 7.65 31.12 0.31
CA LEU A 162 6.36 30.44 0.51
C LEU A 162 5.65 30.99 1.76
N PRO A 163 4.71 31.93 1.62
CA PRO A 163 3.92 32.43 2.75
C PRO A 163 3.10 31.31 3.41
N ALA A 164 2.97 31.36 4.74
CA ALA A 164 2.23 30.36 5.51
C ALA A 164 0.78 30.19 5.03
N GLU A 165 0.09 31.29 4.74
CA GLU A 165 -1.31 31.27 4.24
C GLU A 165 -1.43 30.57 2.88
N ASP A 166 -0.49 30.80 1.97
CA ASP A 166 -0.48 30.14 0.65
C ASP A 166 -0.16 28.64 0.80
N ALA A 167 0.73 28.29 1.73
CA ALA A 167 1.06 26.91 2.07
C ALA A 167 -0.15 26.16 2.63
N GLU A 168 -0.84 26.78 3.59
CA GLU A 168 -2.06 26.25 4.18
C GLU A 168 -3.16 26.05 3.14
N GLU A 169 -3.42 27.04 2.28
CA GLU A 169 -4.43 26.92 1.23
C GLU A 169 -4.11 25.78 0.26
N GLY A 170 -2.85 25.68 -0.18
CA GLY A 170 -2.39 24.61 -1.05
C GLY A 170 -2.54 23.23 -0.41
N LEU A 171 -2.16 23.09 0.85
CA LEU A 171 -2.32 21.85 1.62
C LEU A 171 -3.79 21.51 1.87
N SER A 172 -4.67 22.51 1.95
CA SER A 172 -6.12 22.29 2.09
C SER A 172 -6.69 21.63 0.86
N MET A 173 -6.29 22.12 -0.33
CA MET A 173 -6.66 21.48 -1.59
C MET A 173 -6.06 20.08 -1.72
N HIS A 174 -4.83 19.88 -1.25
CA HIS A 174 -4.18 18.57 -1.24
C HIS A 174 -4.97 17.56 -0.40
N VAL A 175 -5.30 17.91 0.85
CA VAL A 175 -6.09 17.06 1.76
C VAL A 175 -7.44 16.70 1.15
N GLN A 176 -8.18 17.68 0.63
CA GLN A 176 -9.47 17.43 -0.01
C GLN A 176 -9.35 16.49 -1.23
N THR A 177 -8.30 16.65 -2.03
CA THR A 177 -8.09 15.83 -3.24
C THR A 177 -7.77 14.38 -2.88
N VAL A 178 -6.87 14.16 -1.91
CA VAL A 178 -6.46 12.81 -1.49
C VAL A 178 -7.58 12.11 -0.74
N ALA A 179 -8.23 12.79 0.21
CA ALA A 179 -9.38 12.22 0.94
C ALA A 179 -10.50 11.83 -0.03
N GLY A 180 -10.87 12.70 -0.98
CA GLY A 180 -11.88 12.37 -1.98
C GLY A 180 -11.49 11.21 -2.92
N ALA A 181 -10.19 11.00 -3.17
CA ALA A 181 -9.71 9.84 -3.92
C ALA A 181 -9.84 8.54 -3.10
N ILE A 182 -9.58 8.59 -1.80
CA ILE A 182 -9.78 7.48 -0.86
C ILE A 182 -11.26 7.08 -0.81
N ASP A 183 -12.15 8.06 -0.65
CA ASP A 183 -13.61 7.83 -0.67
C ASP A 183 -14.06 7.16 -1.98
N SER A 184 -13.63 7.71 -3.12
CA SER A 184 -13.96 7.19 -4.44
C SER A 184 -13.49 5.74 -4.64
N LEU A 185 -12.31 5.40 -4.12
CA LEU A 185 -11.78 4.05 -4.19
C LEU A 185 -12.58 3.08 -3.31
N ASN A 186 -12.91 3.48 -2.09
CA ASN A 186 -13.73 2.67 -1.18
C ASN A 186 -15.12 2.38 -1.79
N GLU A 187 -15.79 3.41 -2.32
CA GLU A 187 -17.08 3.26 -3.00
C GLU A 187 -17.01 2.27 -4.17
N ALA A 188 -15.91 2.28 -4.95
CA ALA A 188 -15.72 1.39 -6.08
C ALA A 188 -15.47 -0.07 -5.66
N LEU A 189 -14.83 -0.29 -4.50
CA LEU A 189 -14.54 -1.63 -3.96
C LEU A 189 -15.76 -2.25 -3.27
N VAL A 190 -16.58 -1.45 -2.57
CA VAL A 190 -17.78 -1.93 -1.85
C VAL A 190 -18.96 -2.24 -2.80
N GLN A 191 -18.97 -1.67 -4.02
CA GLN A 191 -20.05 -1.88 -5.00
C GLN A 191 -19.88 -3.10 -5.93
N ASN A 192 -18.76 -3.84 -5.84
CA ASN A 192 -18.52 -5.09 -6.60
C ASN A 192 -18.78 -6.33 -5.74
#